data_AF-A0A959LHN4-F1
#
_entry.id   AF-A0A959LHN4-F1
#
_cell.length_a   1.000
_cell.length_b   1.000
_cell.length_c   1.000
_cell.angle_alpha   90.00
_cell.angle_beta   90.00
_cell.angle_gamma   90.00
#
_symmetry.space_group_name_H-M   'P 1'
#
loop_
_entity.id
_entity.type
_entity.pdbx_description
1 polymer ?
#
loop_
_entity_poly.entity_id
_entity_poly.type
_entity_poly.pdbx_seq_one_letter_code
_entity_poly.pdbx_strand_id
1 'polypeptide(L)'
;MTKDLTVYNSLAREKQLFKPLHPGYVGMYVCGPTVYNDVHLGNCRSFVSFDIIFRTFKYLGYKVRYVRNITDVGHLLDDGEDRIAKGARLEQLEPMEIVQKYTNGFH
;
A
#
# COMPACT_ATOMS: atom_id res chain seq x y z
N MET A 1 7.47 17.12 -26.73
CA MET A 1 8.44 17.21 -25.63
C MET A 1 8.15 16.10 -24.63
N THR A 2 8.93 15.02 -24.63
CA THR A 2 8.96 14.08 -23.51
C THR A 2 9.60 14.80 -22.35
N LYS A 3 8.79 15.28 -21.39
CA LYS A 3 9.34 15.78 -20.13
C LYS A 3 9.94 14.60 -19.40
N ASP A 4 11.20 14.75 -19.02
CA ASP A 4 11.91 13.79 -18.18
C ASP A 4 11.17 13.61 -16.85
N LEU A 5 10.71 12.40 -16.57
CA LEU A 5 9.98 12.08 -15.35
C LEU A 5 10.98 12.02 -14.18
N THR A 6 10.74 12.81 -13.15
CA THR A 6 11.54 12.77 -11.92
C THR A 6 10.70 12.27 -10.75
N VAL A 7 11.31 11.48 -9.87
CA VAL A 7 10.69 10.93 -8.66
C VAL A 7 11.55 11.33 -7.45
N TYR A 8 10.90 11.72 -6.35
CA TYR A 8 11.61 11.95 -5.10
C TYR A 8 12.03 10.60 -4.49
N ASN A 9 13.33 10.37 -4.37
CA ASN A 9 13.89 9.15 -3.80
C ASN A 9 14.18 9.37 -2.31
N SER A 10 13.41 8.74 -1.43
CA SER A 10 13.60 8.85 0.02
C SER A 10 14.96 8.34 0.51
N LEU A 11 15.61 7.40 -0.20
CA LEU A 11 16.94 6.88 0.15
C LEU A 11 18.02 7.95 -0.05
N ALA A 12 17.95 8.68 -1.16
CA ALA A 12 18.89 9.76 -1.50
C ALA A 12 18.43 11.14 -1.00
N ARG A 13 17.16 11.25 -0.58
CA ARG A 13 16.47 12.48 -0.13
C ARG A 13 16.42 13.60 -1.18
N GLU A 14 16.42 13.24 -2.46
CA GLU A 14 16.42 14.19 -3.58
C GLU A 14 15.51 13.71 -4.73
N LYS A 15 15.22 14.61 -5.68
CA LYS A 15 14.52 14.25 -6.92
C LYS A 15 15.53 13.66 -7.91
N GLN A 16 15.25 12.47 -8.40
CA GLN A 16 16.11 11.78 -9.36
C GLN A 16 15.33 11.47 -10.64
N LEU A 17 16.04 11.40 -11.76
CA LEU A 17 15.47 10.96 -13.03
C LEU A 17 14.98 9.52 -12.89
N PHE A 18 13.71 9.29 -13.21
CA PHE A 18 13.16 7.94 -13.21
C PHE A 18 13.70 7.16 -14.42
N LYS A 19 14.41 6.08 -14.14
CA LYS A 19 14.89 5.13 -15.15
C LYS A 19 14.31 3.75 -14.81
N PRO A 20 13.45 3.16 -15.65
CA PRO A 20 12.90 1.84 -15.38
C PRO A 20 14.00 0.79 -15.45
N LEU A 21 13.89 -0.27 -14.65
CA LEU A 21 14.81 -1.41 -14.70
C LEU A 21 14.75 -2.14 -16.06
N HIS A 22 13.56 -2.23 -16.64
CA HIS A 22 13.33 -2.76 -17.99
C HIS A 22 12.65 -1.69 -18.85
N PRO A 23 13.18 -1.35 -20.03
CA PRO A 23 12.61 -0.29 -20.87
C PRO A 23 11.11 -0.48 -21.14
N GLY A 24 10.31 0.55 -20.85
CA GLY A 24 8.85 0.53 -21.04
C GLY A 24 8.04 -0.21 -19.96
N TYR A 25 8.69 -0.85 -18.98
CA TYR A 25 8.02 -1.57 -17.89
C TYR A 25 8.33 -0.96 -16.53
N VAL A 26 7.30 -0.87 -15.67
CA VAL A 26 7.43 -0.37 -14.29
C VAL A 26 6.84 -1.39 -13.34
N GLY A 27 7.65 -1.88 -12.40
CA GLY A 27 7.16 -2.61 -11.22
C GLY A 27 6.93 -1.63 -10.08
N MET A 28 5.72 -1.62 -9.52
CA MET A 28 5.38 -0.76 -8.39
C MET A 28 4.78 -1.59 -7.27
N TYR A 29 5.44 -1.58 -6.11
CA TYR A 29 4.93 -2.18 -4.87
C TYR A 29 4.54 -1.07 -3.90
N VAL A 30 3.37 -1.18 -3.30
CA VAL A 30 2.90 -0.27 -2.25
C VAL A 30 2.38 -1.12 -1.10
N CYS A 31 2.81 -0.82 0.12
CA CYS A 31 2.30 -1.50 1.31
C CYS A 31 0.79 -1.28 1.43
N GLY A 32 0.03 -2.37 1.63
CA GLY A 32 -1.39 -2.31 1.91
C GLY A 32 -1.72 -2.24 3.40
N PRO A 33 -3.02 -2.35 3.75
CA PRO A 33 -3.48 -2.22 5.12
C PRO A 33 -3.20 -3.47 5.96
N THR A 34 -3.11 -3.28 7.27
CA THR A 34 -3.34 -4.35 8.25
C THR A 34 -4.83 -4.38 8.57
N VAL A 35 -5.49 -5.51 8.31
CA VAL A 35 -6.95 -5.64 8.32
C VAL A 35 -7.50 -5.97 9.71
N TYR A 36 -7.34 -5.03 10.65
CA TYR A 36 -7.86 -5.15 12.01
C TYR A 36 -8.97 -4.13 12.35
N ASN A 37 -9.21 -3.17 11.45
CA ASN A 37 -10.23 -2.13 11.60
C ASN A 37 -10.61 -1.57 10.22
N ASP A 38 -11.69 -0.79 10.17
CA ASP A 38 -12.15 -0.08 8.98
C ASP A 38 -11.12 0.95 8.48
N VAL A 39 -11.11 1.12 7.17
CA VAL A 39 -10.22 2.08 6.50
C VAL A 39 -10.66 3.50 6.81
N HIS A 40 -9.71 4.32 7.27
CA HIS A 40 -9.96 5.73 7.57
C HIS A 40 -9.35 6.66 6.50
N LEU A 41 -9.75 7.94 6.52
CA LEU A 41 -9.26 8.98 5.59
C LEU A 41 -7.73 9.05 5.46
N GLY A 42 -7.01 8.83 6.57
CA GLY A 42 -5.55 8.75 6.55
C GLY A 42 -4.98 7.65 5.63
N ASN A 43 -5.61 6.47 5.57
CA ASN A 43 -5.21 5.42 4.63
C ASN A 43 -5.55 5.81 3.19
N CYS A 44 -6.76 6.36 2.98
CA CYS A 44 -7.24 6.78 1.67
C CYS A 44 -6.29 7.78 0.99
N ARG A 45 -5.73 8.73 1.76
CA ARG A 45 -4.72 9.67 1.24
C ARG A 45 -3.57 8.95 0.53
N SER A 46 -3.01 7.92 1.17
CA SER A 46 -1.90 7.15 0.60
C SER A 46 -2.35 6.36 -0.61
N PHE A 47 -3.49 5.67 -0.53
CA PHE A 47 -4.01 4.87 -1.64
C PHE A 47 -4.29 5.72 -2.89
N VAL A 48 -4.93 6.88 -2.72
CA VAL A 48 -5.21 7.82 -3.81
C VAL A 48 -3.92 8.40 -4.37
N SER A 49 -2.95 8.75 -3.52
CA SER A 49 -1.67 9.29 -3.98
C SER A 49 -0.92 8.30 -4.88
N PHE A 50 -0.87 7.03 -4.48
CA PHE A 50 -0.25 5.99 -5.30
C PHE A 50 -1.09 5.57 -6.52
N ASP A 51 -2.41 5.71 -6.48
CA ASP A 51 -3.27 5.55 -7.65
C ASP A 51 -2.99 6.63 -8.71
N ILE A 52 -2.80 7.89 -8.28
CA ILE A 52 -2.40 8.98 -9.18
C ILE A 52 -1.02 8.68 -9.81
N ILE A 53 -0.06 8.18 -9.04
CA ILE A 53 1.26 7.77 -9.54
C ILE A 53 1.12 6.65 -10.59
N PHE A 54 0.34 5.61 -10.28
CA PHE A 54 0.04 4.52 -11.22
C PHE A 54 -0.55 5.02 -12.53
N ARG A 55 -1.58 5.87 -12.44
CA ARG A 55 -2.25 6.46 -13.61
C ARG A 55 -1.31 7.36 -14.41
N THR A 56 -0.43 8.09 -13.74
CA THR A 56 0.60 8.93 -14.39
C THR A 56 1.57 8.07 -15.19
N PHE A 57 2.09 6.98 -14.61
CA PHE A 57 2.95 6.06 -15.37
C PHE A 57 2.23 5.44 -16.57
N LYS A 58 0.97 5.03 -16.42
CA LYS A 58 0.18 4.52 -17.55
C LYS A 58 -0.05 5.58 -18.64
N TYR A 59 -0.36 6.81 -18.24
CA TYR A 59 -0.54 7.94 -19.17
C TYR A 59 0.75 8.23 -19.95
N LEU A 60 1.91 8.09 -19.32
CA LEU A 60 3.23 8.22 -19.96
C LEU A 60 3.61 7.03 -20.86
N GLY A 61 2.74 6.03 -21.02
CA GLY A 61 2.94 4.90 -21.93
C GLY A 61 3.67 3.70 -21.31
N TYR A 62 3.92 3.69 -20.00
CA TYR A 62 4.53 2.54 -19.34
C TYR A 62 3.55 1.38 -19.15
N LYS A 63 4.05 0.16 -19.30
CA LYS A 63 3.37 -1.06 -18.83
C LYS A 63 3.68 -1.24 -17.35
N VAL A 64 2.70 -0.94 -16.50
CA VAL A 64 2.88 -0.95 -15.04
C VAL A 64 2.31 -2.21 -14.42
N ARG A 65 3.12 -2.95 -13.68
CA ARG A 65 2.66 -4.01 -12.75
C ARG A 65 2.55 -3.40 -11.36
N TYR A 66 1.33 -3.15 -10.92
CA TYR A 66 1.04 -2.62 -9.59
C TYR A 66 0.67 -3.75 -8.64
N VAL A 67 1.42 -3.91 -7.55
CA VAL A 67 1.22 -4.91 -6.51
C VAL A 67 0.99 -4.22 -5.17
N ARG A 68 -0.01 -4.69 -4.42
CA ARG A 68 -0.31 -4.26 -3.06
C ARG A 68 -0.61 -5.50 -2.23
N ASN A 69 0.00 -5.63 -1.06
CA ASN A 69 -0.28 -6.73 -0.15
C ASN A 69 -1.51 -6.44 0.72
N ILE A 70 -2.00 -7.45 1.44
CA ILE A 70 -2.87 -7.30 2.59
C ILE A 70 -2.12 -7.94 3.76
N THR A 71 -2.06 -7.25 4.90
CA THR A 71 -1.43 -7.79 6.11
C THR A 71 -2.53 -8.43 6.95
N ASP A 72 -2.71 -9.73 6.76
CA ASP A 72 -3.69 -10.62 7.38
C ASP A 72 -3.17 -11.29 8.66
N VAL A 73 -1.85 -11.29 8.86
CA VAL A 73 -1.21 -11.70 10.11
C VAL A 73 -0.55 -10.48 10.74
N GLY A 74 -0.93 -10.17 11.98
CA GLY A 74 -0.39 -9.06 12.74
C GLY A 74 1.07 -9.28 13.10
N HIS A 75 1.73 -8.21 13.53
CA HIS A 75 3.06 -8.29 14.14
C HIS A 75 2.94 -7.87 15.59
N LEU A 76 3.69 -8.53 16.46
CA LEU A 76 3.83 -8.13 17.86
C LEU A 76 4.45 -6.73 17.90
N LEU A 77 3.75 -5.79 18.52
CA LEU A 77 4.31 -4.48 18.82
C LEU A 77 5.30 -4.60 20.00
N ASP A 78 6.06 -3.53 20.26
CA ASP A 78 7.04 -3.50 21.36
C ASP A 78 6.39 -3.68 22.75
N ASP A 79 5.07 -3.49 22.86
CA ASP A 79 4.25 -3.74 24.05
C ASP A 79 3.76 -5.20 24.17
N GLY A 80 4.09 -6.04 23.19
CA GLY A 80 3.68 -7.45 23.11
C GLY A 80 2.24 -7.67 22.62
N GLU A 81 1.53 -6.62 22.19
CA GLU A 81 0.13 -6.72 21.76
C GLU A 81 0.00 -6.78 20.23
N ASP A 82 -0.66 -7.82 19.71
CA ASP A 82 -1.02 -7.93 18.30
C ASP A 82 -2.34 -7.17 18.04
N ARG A 83 -2.35 -6.27 17.04
CA ARG A 83 -3.52 -5.44 16.71
C ARG A 83 -4.74 -6.26 16.27
N ILE A 84 -4.54 -7.37 15.57
CA ILE A 84 -5.60 -8.29 15.15
C ILE A 84 -6.12 -9.05 16.37
N ALA A 85 -5.24 -9.56 17.22
CA ALA A 85 -5.66 -10.23 18.46
C ALA A 85 -6.42 -9.29 19.40
N LYS A 86 -6.02 -8.01 19.46
CA LYS A 86 -6.74 -6.98 20.22
C LYS A 86 -8.13 -6.71 19.63
N GLY A 87 -8.24 -6.58 18.30
CA GLY A 87 -9.53 -6.41 17.63
C GLY A 87 -10.48 -7.59 17.86
N ALA A 88 -9.95 -8.80 17.73
CA ALA A 88 -10.66 -10.06 18.01
C ALA A 88 -11.26 -10.10 19.41
N ARG A 89 -10.46 -9.74 20.44
CA ARG A 89 -10.94 -9.66 21.83
C ARG A 89 -12.06 -8.63 22.03
N LEU A 90 -11.96 -7.47 21.38
CA LEU A 90 -12.93 -6.38 21.54
C LEU A 90 -14.27 -6.70 20.88
N GLU A 91 -14.25 -7.38 19.73
CA GLU A 91 -15.44 -7.72 18.97
C GLU A 91 -16.00 -9.11 19.27
N GLN A 92 -15.33 -9.88 20.15
CA GLN A 92 -15.69 -11.26 20.49
C GLN A 92 -15.74 -12.18 19.25
N LEU A 93 -14.75 -12.02 18.37
CA LEU A 93 -14.58 -12.79 17.14
C LEU A 93 -13.22 -13.49 17.13
N GLU A 94 -13.06 -14.53 16.32
CA GLU A 94 -11.75 -15.14 16.08
C GLU A 94 -10.88 -14.24 15.19
N PRO A 95 -9.53 -14.28 15.33
CA PRO A 95 -8.62 -13.42 14.55
C PRO A 95 -8.85 -13.48 13.03
N MET A 96 -9.13 -14.67 12.49
CA MET A 96 -9.40 -14.83 11.06
C MET A 96 -10.75 -14.25 10.63
N GLU A 97 -11.73 -14.20 11.52
CA GLU A 97 -13.03 -13.57 11.25
C GLU A 97 -12.88 -12.05 11.17
N ILE A 98 -12.04 -11.46 12.03
CA ILE A 98 -11.65 -10.03 11.99
C ILE A 98 -10.96 -9.71 10.66
N VAL A 99 -9.94 -10.49 10.31
CA VAL A 99 -9.18 -10.34 9.07
C VAL A 99 -10.11 -10.39 7.87
N GLN A 100 -11.00 -11.38 7.81
CA GLN A 100 -11.94 -11.53 6.70
C GLN A 100 -12.92 -10.36 6.63
N LYS A 101 -13.49 -9.96 7.77
CA LYS A 101 -14.42 -8.83 7.88
C LYS A 101 -13.83 -7.55 7.31
N TYR A 102 -12.64 -7.16 7.77
CA TYR A 102 -12.01 -5.90 7.36
C TYR A 102 -11.34 -5.98 5.98
N THR A 103 -10.94 -7.18 5.54
CA THR A 103 -10.52 -7.39 4.14
C THR A 103 -11.69 -7.15 3.19
N ASN A 104 -12.87 -7.69 3.49
CA ASN A 104 -14.06 -7.48 2.67
C ASN A 104 -14.50 -6.01 2.65
N GLY A 105 -14.36 -5.29 3.77
CA GLY A 105 -14.65 -3.85 3.83
C GLY A 105 -13.66 -2.96 3.08
N PHE A 106 -12.46 -3.45 2.77
CA PHE A 106 -11.44 -2.71 2.03
C PHE A 106 -11.59 -2.81 0.50
N HIS A 107 -12.22 -3.87 0.00
CA HIS A 107 -12.44 -4.13 -1.42
C HIS A 107 -13.65 -3.39 -1.97
#